data_AF-A0A7S0J6L3-F1
#
_entry.id   AF-A0A7S0J6L3-F1
#
_cell.length_a   1.000
_cell.length_b   1.000
_cell.length_c   1.000
_cell.angle_alpha   90.00
_cell.angle_beta   90.00
_cell.angle_gamma   90.00
#
_symmetry.space_group_name_H-M   'P 1'
#
loop_
_entity.id
_entity.type
_entity.pdbx_description
1 polymer ?
#
loop_
_entity_poly.entity_id
_entity_poly.type
_entity_poly.pdbx_seq_one_letter_code
_entity_poly.pdbx_strand_id
1 'polypeptide(L)'
;VIFNAMLTEALLLLAVNRAVSVGFCNDRNPSCSNWAKNGECTGKNAEYMSTLCPLSCGTCTHECKDTDVSCGNWAKAGNCQSNPLFMFKACPTSCALCTPTCKDAHDECSSWTSAGSCGDNPEFMLKHCPVSCGVCKDTCSDTHSDCPGWAADGGCHKNPGFVLKTCPNSCDVCSSNVCVDSNVTQCVIWGKSECEANPAAMMRDCPKTCEVCSQVCFDKEESCKDWAKSGECEKNAASMLVLCPQSCGICQELENFGKDEL
;
A
#
# COMPACT_ATOMS: atom_id res chain seq x y z
N VAL A 1 -56.68 -13.13 4.13
CA VAL A 1 -56.24 -12.92 2.73
C VAL A 1 -55.12 -11.87 2.76
N ILE A 2 -53.99 -12.17 3.41
CA ILE A 2 -52.73 -12.69 2.85
C ILE A 2 -52.28 -11.89 1.60
N PHE A 3 -51.20 -11.15 1.83
CA PHE A 3 -50.31 -10.45 0.91
C PHE A 3 -50.00 -11.23 -0.37
N ASN A 4 -49.96 -10.55 -1.54
CA ASN A 4 -48.97 -10.85 -2.57
C ASN A 4 -48.92 -9.84 -3.73
N ALA A 5 -47.70 -9.76 -4.30
CA ALA A 5 -47.32 -9.32 -5.65
C ALA A 5 -47.39 -7.81 -5.97
N MET A 6 -46.42 -7.20 -6.65
CA MET A 6 -45.04 -7.49 -7.05
C MET A 6 -44.61 -6.17 -7.74
N LEU A 7 -43.56 -5.50 -7.25
CA LEU A 7 -42.96 -4.37 -7.96
C LEU A 7 -42.08 -4.94 -9.09
N THR A 8 -42.33 -4.50 -10.32
CA THR A 8 -41.42 -4.68 -11.47
C THR A 8 -40.73 -3.35 -11.80
N GLU A 9 -39.41 -3.38 -11.61
CA GLU A 9 -38.32 -2.85 -12.44
C GLU A 9 -38.39 -1.42 -13.01
N ALA A 10 -37.42 -0.60 -12.60
CA ALA A 10 -36.27 -0.20 -13.42
C ALA A 10 -35.74 1.18 -12.98
N LEU A 11 -34.69 1.20 -12.15
CA LEU A 11 -33.78 2.34 -12.10
C LEU A 11 -32.35 1.80 -12.28
N LEU A 12 -31.76 2.13 -13.43
CA LEU A 12 -30.34 1.99 -13.69
C LEU A 12 -29.55 2.68 -12.57
N LEU A 13 -28.94 1.89 -11.69
CA LEU A 13 -27.81 2.36 -10.88
C LEU A 13 -26.58 2.28 -11.77
N LEU A 14 -26.11 3.45 -12.21
CA LEU A 14 -24.78 3.60 -12.81
C LEU A 14 -23.76 3.01 -11.83
N ALA A 15 -22.99 2.05 -12.31
CA ALA A 15 -21.91 1.40 -11.61
C ALA A 15 -20.91 2.45 -11.11
N VAL A 16 -20.84 2.62 -9.79
CA VAL A 16 -19.67 3.26 -9.19
C VAL A 16 -18.59 2.19 -9.17
N ASN A 17 -17.70 2.22 -10.16
CA ASN A 17 -16.42 1.52 -10.11
C ASN A 17 -15.66 2.03 -8.87
N ARG A 18 -15.68 1.27 -7.78
CA ARG A 18 -14.73 1.42 -6.68
C ARG A 18 -13.75 0.27 -6.74
N ALA A 19 -12.64 0.50 -7.42
CA ALA A 19 -11.46 -0.33 -7.30
C ALA A 19 -10.23 0.57 -7.42
N VAL A 20 -9.71 1.06 -6.29
CA VAL A 20 -8.27 1.31 -6.16
C VAL A 20 -7.90 1.19 -4.68
N SER A 21 -7.24 0.09 -4.30
CA SER A 21 -6.57 -0.06 -3.00
C SER A 21 -5.11 0.37 -3.18
N VAL A 22 -4.80 1.61 -2.80
CA VAL A 22 -3.44 2.15 -2.65
C VAL A 22 -3.19 2.31 -1.14
N GLY A 23 -1.94 2.32 -0.72
CA GLY A 23 -1.51 2.65 0.63
C GLY A 23 -1.86 4.08 1.04
N PHE A 24 -3.13 4.30 1.32
CA PHE A 24 -3.68 5.63 1.55
C PHE A 24 -3.74 5.93 3.03
N CYS A 25 -3.32 7.14 3.38
CA CYS A 25 -3.84 7.74 4.58
C CYS A 25 -5.29 8.17 4.35
N ASN A 26 -6.24 7.47 4.99
CA ASN A 26 -7.66 7.67 4.81
C ASN A 26 -8.37 7.80 6.16
N ASP A 27 -9.48 8.53 6.12
CA ASP A 27 -10.42 8.57 7.23
C ASP A 27 -11.06 7.20 7.45
N ARG A 28 -11.12 6.79 8.71
CA ARG A 28 -11.71 5.52 9.15
C ARG A 28 -13.18 5.66 9.53
N ASN A 29 -13.75 6.86 9.42
CA ASN A 29 -15.16 7.12 9.67
C ASN A 29 -15.75 8.06 8.60
N PRO A 30 -16.94 7.75 8.04
CA PRO A 30 -17.61 8.63 7.07
C PRO A 30 -17.91 10.04 7.58
N SER A 31 -17.95 10.25 8.90
CA SER A 31 -18.24 11.54 9.53
C SER A 31 -17.02 12.46 9.65
N CYS A 32 -15.82 11.98 9.32
CA CYS A 32 -14.57 12.70 9.52
C CYS A 32 -14.56 14.09 8.88
N SER A 33 -15.10 14.25 7.67
CA SER A 33 -15.17 15.56 7.02
C SER A 33 -16.06 16.56 7.77
N ASN A 34 -17.12 16.08 8.43
CA ASN A 34 -17.99 16.93 9.24
C ASN A 34 -17.34 17.30 10.57
N TRP A 35 -16.72 16.33 11.23
CA TRP A 35 -16.00 16.56 12.49
C TRP A 35 -14.81 17.51 12.30
N ALA A 36 -14.07 17.37 11.19
CA ALA A 36 -12.99 18.28 10.85
C ALA A 36 -13.50 19.71 10.64
N LYS A 37 -14.60 19.88 9.89
CA LYS A 37 -15.27 21.20 9.72
C LYS A 37 -15.74 21.81 11.04
N ASN A 38 -16.13 20.98 11.99
CA ASN A 38 -16.57 21.40 13.33
C ASN A 38 -15.40 21.65 14.29
N GLY A 39 -14.14 21.53 13.85
CA GLY A 39 -12.95 21.86 14.63
C GLY A 39 -12.43 20.72 15.52
N GLU A 40 -12.94 19.50 15.38
CA GLU A 40 -12.56 18.33 16.19
C GLU A 40 -11.08 17.92 16.01
N CYS A 41 -10.46 18.33 14.90
CA CYS A 41 -9.04 18.13 14.63
C CYS A 41 -8.12 18.98 15.50
N THR A 42 -8.68 19.81 16.38
CA THR A 42 -7.95 20.69 17.29
C THR A 42 -8.40 20.49 18.73
N GLY A 43 -7.59 20.92 19.70
CA GLY A 43 -7.93 20.80 21.11
C GLY A 43 -7.89 19.35 21.64
N LYS A 44 -8.78 19.02 22.57
CA LYS A 44 -8.74 17.76 23.34
C LYS A 44 -8.96 16.50 22.50
N ASN A 45 -9.65 16.63 21.37
CA ASN A 45 -9.96 15.50 20.47
C ASN A 45 -8.94 15.34 19.35
N ALA A 46 -7.97 16.26 19.22
CA ALA A 46 -7.04 16.29 18.10
C ALA A 46 -6.25 14.98 17.94
N GLU A 47 -5.76 14.40 19.03
CA GLU A 47 -5.01 13.14 19.00
C GLU A 47 -5.87 11.97 18.53
N TYR A 48 -7.07 11.82 19.09
CA TYR A 48 -8.02 10.80 18.67
C TYR A 48 -8.40 10.96 17.19
N MET A 49 -8.73 12.19 16.79
CA MET A 49 -9.07 12.54 15.41
C MET A 49 -7.88 12.36 14.46
N SER A 50 -6.64 12.49 14.94
CA SER A 50 -5.45 12.27 14.12
C SER A 50 -5.24 10.81 13.72
N THR A 51 -5.88 9.87 14.41
CA THR A 51 -5.82 8.43 14.08
C THR A 51 -7.08 7.94 13.39
N LEU A 52 -8.24 8.49 13.76
CA LEU A 52 -9.54 8.13 13.18
C LEU A 52 -9.80 8.86 11.85
N CYS A 53 -9.41 10.12 11.76
CA CYS A 53 -9.66 11.04 10.65
C CYS A 53 -8.37 11.72 10.16
N PRO A 54 -7.29 10.96 9.91
CA PRO A 54 -5.99 11.52 9.64
C PRO A 54 -5.97 12.39 8.37
N LEU A 55 -6.82 12.08 7.40
CA LEU A 55 -6.91 12.82 6.14
C LEU A 55 -7.73 14.10 6.31
N SER A 56 -8.96 14.02 6.84
CA SER A 56 -9.80 15.20 7.04
C SER A 56 -9.18 16.22 8.02
N CYS A 57 -8.34 15.75 8.95
CA CYS A 57 -7.60 16.62 9.88
C CYS A 57 -6.29 17.16 9.33
N GLY A 58 -5.88 16.77 8.12
CA GLY A 58 -4.58 17.15 7.56
C GLY A 58 -3.40 16.66 8.40
N THR A 59 -3.62 15.61 9.20
CA THR A 59 -2.56 14.89 9.91
C THR A 59 -1.63 14.25 8.90
N CYS A 60 -2.19 13.74 7.81
CA CYS A 60 -1.45 13.23 6.67
C CYS A 60 -2.11 13.77 5.39
N THR A 61 -1.41 13.59 4.27
CA THR A 61 -2.01 13.70 2.95
C THR A 61 -2.11 12.31 2.34
N HIS A 62 -2.61 12.22 1.11
CA HIS A 62 -2.53 10.99 0.34
C HIS A 62 -1.07 10.59 0.01
N GLU A 63 -0.10 11.50 0.18
CA GLU A 63 1.33 11.21 0.11
C GLU A 63 1.79 10.47 1.38
N CYS A 64 1.77 9.15 1.32
CA CYS A 64 2.25 8.28 2.39
C CYS A 64 3.79 8.22 2.44
N LYS A 65 4.43 9.31 2.85
CA LYS A 65 5.90 9.39 2.98
C LYS A 65 6.36 10.09 4.26
N ASP A 66 7.48 9.63 4.78
CA ASP A 66 8.22 10.36 5.80
C ASP A 66 8.90 11.58 5.18
N THR A 67 8.95 12.67 5.94
CA THR A 67 9.49 13.97 5.53
C THR A 67 10.89 14.23 6.09
N ASP A 68 11.38 13.36 7.00
CA ASP A 68 12.70 13.47 7.61
C ASP A 68 13.41 12.11 7.64
N VAL A 69 14.70 12.12 7.34
CA VAL A 69 15.58 10.93 7.39
C VAL A 69 15.66 10.29 8.78
N SER A 70 15.35 11.06 9.82
CA SER A 70 15.39 10.66 11.23
C SER A 70 14.10 9.99 11.69
N CYS A 71 13.05 9.95 10.85
CA CYS A 71 11.74 9.40 11.21
C CYS A 71 11.82 7.98 11.77
N GLY A 72 12.63 7.10 11.18
CA GLY A 72 12.82 5.74 11.69
C GLY A 72 13.49 5.70 13.07
N ASN A 73 14.40 6.63 13.37
CA ASN A 73 15.05 6.74 14.67
C ASN A 73 14.09 7.30 15.72
N TRP A 74 13.32 8.33 15.38
CA TRP A 74 12.31 8.91 16.26
C TRP A 74 11.22 7.90 16.58
N ALA A 75 10.76 7.12 15.59
CA ALA A 75 9.80 6.05 15.80
C ALA A 75 10.33 4.98 16.76
N LYS A 76 11.57 4.50 16.57
CA LYS A 76 12.23 3.56 17.49
C LYS A 76 12.40 4.13 18.90
N ALA A 77 12.62 5.45 19.02
CA ALA A 77 12.68 6.15 20.30
C ALA A 77 11.30 6.40 20.95
N GLY A 78 10.21 5.86 20.36
CA GLY A 78 8.85 5.95 20.91
C GLY A 78 8.13 7.26 20.62
N ASN A 79 8.63 8.08 19.68
CA ASN A 79 8.01 9.37 19.36
C ASN A 79 6.62 9.21 18.73
N CYS A 80 6.33 8.08 18.09
CA CYS A 80 4.99 7.82 17.57
C CYS A 80 3.92 7.79 18.68
N GLN A 81 4.30 7.47 19.91
CA GLN A 81 3.43 7.45 21.08
C GLN A 81 3.58 8.71 21.93
N SER A 82 4.79 9.24 22.09
CA SER A 82 5.05 10.40 22.95
C SER A 82 4.86 11.76 22.23
N ASN A 83 4.91 11.78 20.91
CA ASN A 83 4.68 12.95 20.07
C ASN A 83 3.88 12.61 18.78
N PRO A 84 2.68 12.03 18.94
CA PRO A 84 1.92 11.43 17.83
C PRO A 84 1.54 12.45 16.76
N LEU A 85 1.10 13.66 17.13
CA LEU A 85 0.65 14.66 16.15
C LEU A 85 1.78 15.10 15.20
N PHE A 86 2.97 15.36 15.74
CA PHE A 86 4.12 15.69 14.91
C PHE A 86 4.54 14.48 14.08
N MET A 87 4.67 13.32 14.72
CA MET A 87 5.19 12.13 14.06
C MET A 87 4.24 11.58 13.00
N PHE A 88 2.93 11.64 13.17
CA PHE A 88 1.98 11.24 12.14
C PHE A 88 2.00 12.15 10.93
N LYS A 89 2.33 13.44 11.13
CA LYS A 89 2.48 14.40 10.05
C LYS A 89 3.82 14.36 9.36
N ALA A 90 4.88 14.25 10.13
CA ALA A 90 6.25 14.25 9.62
C ALA A 90 6.72 12.86 9.19
N CYS A 91 6.21 11.80 9.83
CA CYS A 91 6.71 10.43 9.74
C CYS A 91 5.58 9.38 9.66
N PRO A 92 4.58 9.57 8.78
CA PRO A 92 3.41 8.68 8.70
C PRO A 92 3.78 7.23 8.38
N THR A 93 4.87 6.98 7.65
CA THR A 93 5.30 5.59 7.33
C THR A 93 6.05 4.96 8.49
N SER A 94 7.01 5.68 9.11
CA SER A 94 7.74 5.17 10.28
C SER A 94 6.84 4.91 11.49
N CYS A 95 5.73 5.63 11.60
CA CYS A 95 4.72 5.38 12.65
C CYS A 95 3.60 4.44 12.24
N ALA A 96 3.72 3.77 11.09
CA ALA A 96 2.73 2.85 10.54
C ALA A 96 1.31 3.44 10.45
N LEU A 97 1.21 4.76 10.25
CA LEU A 97 -0.06 5.43 9.97
C LEU A 97 -0.56 5.04 8.57
N CYS A 98 0.37 4.84 7.63
CA CYS A 98 0.12 4.35 6.29
C CYS A 98 1.33 3.56 5.76
N THR A 99 1.17 2.83 4.65
CA THR A 99 2.23 2.02 4.04
C THR A 99 2.29 2.31 2.54
N PRO A 100 3.43 2.72 1.95
CA PRO A 100 3.49 2.98 0.51
C PRO A 100 3.32 1.67 -0.27
N THR A 101 2.33 1.62 -1.16
CA THR A 101 2.14 0.51 -2.10
C THR A 101 2.67 0.91 -3.46
N CYS A 102 3.49 0.06 -4.07
CA CYS A 102 3.94 0.30 -5.43
C CYS A 102 2.93 -0.19 -6.47
N LYS A 103 2.63 0.67 -7.42
CA LYS A 103 1.73 0.39 -8.54
C LYS A 103 2.17 1.16 -9.77
N ASP A 104 1.73 0.70 -10.93
CA ASP A 104 1.79 1.51 -12.14
C ASP A 104 0.78 2.67 -12.03
N ALA A 105 1.19 3.84 -12.50
CA ALA A 105 0.39 5.06 -12.49
C ALA A 105 -0.49 5.20 -13.74
N HIS A 106 -0.19 4.45 -14.81
CA HIS A 106 -0.91 4.49 -16.09
C HIS A 106 -1.38 3.11 -16.52
N ASP A 107 -2.55 3.06 -17.13
CA ASP A 107 -3.12 1.82 -17.68
C ASP A 107 -2.28 1.31 -18.88
N GLU A 108 -1.60 2.21 -19.58
CA GLU A 108 -0.75 1.92 -20.73
C GLU A 108 0.64 1.37 -20.37
N CYS A 109 0.99 1.29 -19.08
CA CYS A 109 2.31 0.83 -18.65
C CYS A 109 2.70 -0.54 -19.25
N SER A 110 1.73 -1.44 -19.42
CA SER A 110 1.95 -2.73 -20.09
C SER A 110 2.33 -2.57 -21.57
N SER A 111 1.66 -1.66 -22.28
CA SER A 111 1.91 -1.37 -23.69
C SER A 111 3.26 -0.68 -23.88
N TRP A 112 3.56 0.34 -23.06
CA TRP A 112 4.82 1.07 -23.12
C TRP A 112 6.02 0.19 -22.79
N THR A 113 5.88 -0.69 -21.79
CA THR A 113 6.89 -1.70 -21.45
C THR A 113 7.13 -2.65 -22.60
N SER A 114 6.06 -3.16 -23.23
CA SER A 114 6.16 -4.04 -24.40
C SER A 114 6.82 -3.36 -25.60
N ALA A 115 6.70 -2.04 -25.70
CA ALA A 115 7.36 -1.22 -26.72
C ALA A 115 8.83 -0.88 -26.39
N GLY A 116 9.37 -1.32 -25.25
CA GLY A 116 10.76 -1.08 -24.85
C GLY A 116 10.99 0.20 -24.02
N SER A 117 9.92 0.90 -23.63
CA SER A 117 10.03 2.24 -23.02
C SER A 117 10.81 2.25 -21.70
N CYS A 118 10.86 1.14 -20.95
CA CYS A 118 11.67 1.06 -19.73
C CYS A 118 13.17 1.25 -19.98
N GLY A 119 13.66 0.97 -21.20
CA GLY A 119 15.03 1.24 -21.63
C GLY A 119 15.18 2.55 -22.39
N ASP A 120 14.19 2.91 -23.21
CA ASP A 120 14.24 4.10 -24.08
C ASP A 120 13.92 5.40 -23.33
N ASN A 121 13.08 5.33 -22.28
CA ASN A 121 12.71 6.44 -21.42
C ASN A 121 12.67 6.00 -19.94
N PRO A 122 13.83 5.61 -19.38
CA PRO A 122 13.91 4.94 -18.08
C PRO A 122 13.46 5.87 -16.93
N GLU A 123 13.83 7.15 -16.94
CA GLU A 123 13.44 8.04 -15.84
C GLU A 123 11.92 8.19 -15.70
N PHE A 124 11.21 8.37 -16.82
CA PHE A 124 9.75 8.42 -16.81
C PHE A 124 9.17 7.06 -16.41
N MET A 125 9.58 5.99 -17.11
CA MET A 125 8.97 4.69 -16.95
C MET A 125 9.22 4.08 -15.57
N LEU A 126 10.39 4.26 -14.98
CA LEU A 126 10.70 3.75 -13.64
C LEU A 126 9.93 4.51 -12.54
N LYS A 127 9.53 5.76 -12.79
CA LYS A 127 8.70 6.56 -11.89
C LYS A 127 7.22 6.27 -12.03
N HIS A 128 6.73 6.09 -13.25
CA HIS A 128 5.31 6.04 -13.54
C HIS A 128 4.80 4.62 -13.83
N CYS A 129 5.70 3.71 -14.16
CA CYS A 129 5.42 2.30 -14.40
C CYS A 129 6.37 1.39 -13.60
N PRO A 130 6.56 1.65 -12.29
CA PRO A 130 7.56 0.93 -11.48
C PRO A 130 7.27 -0.57 -11.36
N VAL A 131 6.01 -1.00 -11.43
CA VAL A 131 5.68 -2.44 -11.41
C VAL A 131 5.96 -3.05 -12.78
N SER A 132 5.45 -2.44 -13.86
CA SER A 132 5.67 -2.94 -15.22
C SER A 132 7.14 -2.97 -15.62
N CYS A 133 7.94 -1.99 -15.20
CA CYS A 133 9.39 -1.98 -15.41
C CYS A 133 10.19 -2.81 -14.39
N GLY A 134 9.52 -3.49 -13.46
CA GLY A 134 10.15 -4.40 -12.51
C GLY A 134 11.01 -3.73 -11.44
N VAL A 135 10.83 -2.43 -11.21
CA VAL A 135 11.38 -1.72 -10.05
C VAL A 135 10.77 -2.32 -8.79
N CYS A 136 9.45 -2.43 -8.80
CA CYS A 136 8.64 -3.08 -7.79
C CYS A 136 8.28 -4.49 -8.25
N LYS A 137 8.39 -5.45 -7.35
CA LYS A 137 8.08 -6.84 -7.61
C LYS A 137 7.17 -7.35 -6.50
N ASP A 138 6.25 -8.23 -6.86
CA ASP A 138 5.54 -9.04 -5.88
C ASP A 138 6.58 -9.79 -5.05
N THR A 139 6.70 -9.39 -3.78
CA THR A 139 7.52 -10.11 -2.82
C THR A 139 6.62 -10.74 -1.80
N CYS A 140 7.02 -11.93 -1.37
CA CYS A 140 6.36 -12.59 -0.27
C CYS A 140 7.22 -12.45 0.97
N SER A 141 6.79 -11.59 1.88
CA SER A 141 7.51 -11.31 3.12
C SER A 141 6.55 -10.92 4.23
N ASP A 142 6.90 -11.28 5.45
CA ASP A 142 6.19 -10.83 6.64
C ASP A 142 6.26 -9.30 6.76
N THR A 143 5.12 -8.67 7.01
CA THR A 143 5.04 -7.21 7.14
C THR A 143 4.93 -6.75 8.59
N HIS A 144 5.04 -7.68 9.55
CA HIS A 144 4.96 -7.39 10.99
C HIS A 144 6.02 -8.15 11.79
N SER A 145 6.60 -7.51 12.80
CA SER A 145 7.65 -8.10 13.64
C SER A 145 7.19 -9.31 14.43
N ASP A 146 5.90 -9.36 14.78
CA ASP A 146 5.32 -10.42 15.62
C ASP A 146 4.87 -11.65 14.82
N CYS A 147 5.06 -11.65 13.50
CA CYS A 147 4.67 -12.74 12.62
C CYS A 147 5.19 -14.13 13.05
N PRO A 148 6.44 -14.29 13.51
CA PRO A 148 6.92 -15.58 14.02
C PRO A 148 6.12 -16.07 15.24
N GLY A 149 5.74 -15.15 16.14
CA GLY A 149 4.95 -15.46 17.34
C GLY A 149 3.51 -15.84 16.98
N TRP A 150 2.85 -15.04 16.14
CA TRP A 150 1.49 -15.34 15.69
C TRP A 150 1.41 -16.64 14.92
N ALA A 151 2.41 -16.96 14.09
CA ALA A 151 2.48 -18.24 13.41
C ALA A 151 2.65 -19.40 14.39
N ALA A 152 3.59 -19.29 15.34
CA ALA A 152 3.82 -20.31 16.37
C ALA A 152 2.58 -20.56 17.25
N ASP A 153 1.80 -19.53 17.54
CA ASP A 153 0.54 -19.63 18.32
C ASP A 153 -0.63 -20.22 17.51
N GLY A 154 -0.39 -20.62 16.26
CA GLY A 154 -1.38 -21.19 15.35
C GLY A 154 -2.27 -20.14 14.67
N GLY A 155 -1.85 -18.87 14.65
CA GLY A 155 -2.55 -17.75 14.03
C GLY A 155 -2.87 -17.99 12.55
N CYS A 156 -1.99 -18.69 11.83
CA CYS A 156 -2.20 -19.05 10.42
C CYS A 156 -3.48 -19.89 10.18
N HIS A 157 -3.97 -20.60 11.20
CA HIS A 157 -5.19 -21.42 11.12
C HIS A 157 -6.37 -20.78 11.86
N LYS A 158 -6.11 -20.06 12.96
CA LYS A 158 -7.15 -19.42 13.78
C LYS A 158 -7.71 -18.15 13.14
N ASN A 159 -6.86 -17.41 12.44
CA ASN A 159 -7.23 -16.17 11.75
C ASN A 159 -6.52 -16.09 10.38
N PRO A 160 -6.81 -17.02 9.46
CA PRO A 160 -6.07 -17.18 8.21
C PRO A 160 -6.12 -15.94 7.33
N GLY A 161 -7.27 -15.26 7.23
CA GLY A 161 -7.40 -14.08 6.36
C GLY A 161 -6.42 -12.96 6.71
N PHE A 162 -6.30 -12.64 8.01
CA PHE A 162 -5.36 -11.61 8.48
C PHE A 162 -3.92 -12.12 8.50
N VAL A 163 -3.68 -13.28 9.12
CA VAL A 163 -2.32 -13.74 9.41
C VAL A 163 -1.63 -14.23 8.14
N LEU A 164 -2.31 -14.90 7.21
CA LEU A 164 -1.68 -15.31 5.94
C LEU A 164 -1.33 -14.09 5.08
N LYS A 165 -2.14 -13.03 5.09
CA LYS A 165 -1.86 -11.78 4.36
C LYS A 165 -0.73 -10.97 4.99
N THR A 166 -0.65 -10.93 6.32
CA THR A 166 0.35 -10.13 7.07
C THR A 166 1.67 -10.87 7.27
N CYS A 167 1.61 -12.20 7.40
CA CYS A 167 2.72 -13.07 7.78
C CYS A 167 2.92 -14.23 6.80
N PRO A 168 3.00 -13.97 5.49
CA PRO A 168 3.01 -15.05 4.50
C PRO A 168 4.30 -15.89 4.51
N ASN A 169 5.44 -15.36 4.98
CA ASN A 169 6.65 -16.15 5.15
C ASN A 169 6.57 -17.00 6.42
N SER A 170 6.19 -16.42 7.56
CA SER A 170 6.04 -17.17 8.82
C SER A 170 4.94 -18.24 8.75
N CYS A 171 3.94 -18.08 7.88
CA CYS A 171 2.89 -19.07 7.66
C CYS A 171 3.17 -20.04 6.50
N ASP A 172 4.37 -20.04 5.92
CA ASP A 172 4.74 -20.90 4.79
C ASP A 172 3.78 -20.78 3.59
N VAL A 173 3.28 -19.57 3.33
CA VAL A 173 2.45 -19.30 2.15
C VAL A 173 3.33 -19.30 0.91
N CYS A 174 4.57 -18.84 1.02
CA CYS A 174 5.47 -18.69 -0.11
C CYS A 174 6.74 -19.50 0.05
N SER A 175 7.19 -20.09 -1.06
CA SER A 175 8.47 -20.78 -1.14
C SER A 175 9.53 -19.82 -1.68
N SER A 176 10.59 -19.57 -0.90
CA SER A 176 11.77 -18.80 -1.32
C SER A 176 11.49 -17.36 -1.81
N ASN A 177 10.59 -16.63 -1.14
CA ASN A 177 10.18 -15.25 -1.48
C ASN A 177 9.52 -15.07 -2.85
N VAL A 178 9.23 -16.16 -3.59
CA VAL A 178 8.51 -16.10 -4.86
C VAL A 178 7.02 -16.11 -4.56
N CYS A 179 6.33 -15.06 -4.98
CA CYS A 179 4.90 -14.89 -4.75
C CYS A 179 4.12 -15.03 -6.05
N VAL A 180 3.52 -16.19 -6.26
CA VAL A 180 2.91 -16.59 -7.53
C VAL A 180 1.68 -17.45 -7.29
N ASP A 181 0.63 -17.18 -8.05
CA ASP A 181 -0.56 -18.02 -8.07
C ASP A 181 -0.25 -19.39 -8.68
N SER A 182 -0.65 -20.46 -8.00
CA SER A 182 -0.42 -21.84 -8.43
C SER A 182 -1.16 -22.16 -9.74
N ASN A 183 -2.37 -21.62 -9.91
CA ASN A 183 -3.14 -21.72 -11.15
C ASN A 183 -3.82 -20.38 -11.46
N VAL A 184 -3.15 -19.55 -12.24
CA VAL A 184 -3.59 -18.18 -12.59
C VAL A 184 -5.05 -18.15 -13.07
N THR A 185 -5.45 -19.07 -13.95
CA THR A 185 -6.82 -19.09 -14.50
C THR A 185 -7.86 -19.37 -13.41
N GLN A 186 -7.62 -20.36 -12.54
CA GLN A 186 -8.55 -20.68 -11.46
C GLN A 186 -8.57 -19.58 -10.40
N CYS A 187 -7.41 -19.02 -10.08
CA CYS A 187 -7.30 -17.90 -9.15
C CYS A 187 -8.09 -16.67 -9.64
N VAL A 188 -8.07 -16.35 -10.94
CA VAL A 188 -8.89 -15.26 -11.49
C VAL A 188 -10.40 -15.53 -11.37
N ILE A 189 -10.83 -16.79 -11.55
CA ILE A 189 -12.25 -17.16 -11.50
C ILE A 189 -12.76 -17.16 -10.04
N TRP A 190 -11.99 -17.73 -9.12
CA TRP A 190 -12.42 -17.96 -7.74
C TRP A 190 -11.96 -16.87 -6.76
N GLY A 191 -10.84 -16.23 -7.03
CA GLY A 191 -10.15 -15.35 -6.09
C GLY A 191 -10.99 -14.20 -5.55
N LYS A 192 -11.82 -13.55 -6.39
CA LYS A 192 -12.60 -12.38 -5.93
C LYS A 192 -13.58 -12.67 -4.80
N SER A 193 -14.09 -13.90 -4.67
CA SER A 193 -15.02 -14.28 -3.57
C SER A 193 -14.36 -15.20 -2.56
N GLU A 194 -13.52 -16.13 -3.03
CA GLU A 194 -13.00 -17.20 -2.19
C GLU A 194 -11.84 -16.74 -1.29
N CYS A 195 -11.17 -15.62 -1.61
CA CYS A 195 -10.14 -15.07 -0.72
C CYS A 195 -10.74 -14.59 0.62
N GLU A 196 -12.00 -14.15 0.65
CA GLU A 196 -12.71 -13.77 1.88
C GLU A 196 -13.49 -14.94 2.49
N ALA A 197 -14.15 -15.75 1.65
CA ALA A 197 -14.98 -16.87 2.11
C ALA A 197 -14.14 -18.05 2.61
N ASN A 198 -13.01 -18.33 1.95
CA ASN A 198 -12.14 -19.47 2.20
C ASN A 198 -10.65 -19.08 2.22
N PRO A 199 -10.25 -18.11 3.06
CA PRO A 199 -8.90 -17.53 3.06
C PRO A 199 -7.79 -18.57 3.27
N ALA A 200 -8.00 -19.57 4.13
CA ALA A 200 -6.98 -20.57 4.44
C ALA A 200 -6.55 -21.40 3.22
N ALA A 201 -7.50 -21.70 2.31
CA ALA A 201 -7.23 -22.45 1.09
C ALA A 201 -6.71 -21.51 -0.01
N MET A 202 -7.43 -20.42 -0.24
CA MET A 202 -7.16 -19.53 -1.37
C MET A 202 -5.88 -18.72 -1.22
N MET A 203 -5.53 -18.27 -0.02
CA MET A 203 -4.33 -17.44 0.17
C MET A 203 -3.04 -18.23 -0.03
N ARG A 204 -3.07 -19.56 0.05
CA ARG A 204 -1.92 -20.44 -0.23
C ARG A 204 -1.80 -20.80 -1.70
N ASP A 205 -2.94 -21.08 -2.34
CA ASP A 205 -2.95 -21.46 -3.75
C ASP A 205 -2.89 -20.26 -4.69
N CYS A 206 -3.46 -19.13 -4.26
CA CYS A 206 -3.60 -17.89 -5.01
C CYS A 206 -3.09 -16.67 -4.22
N PRO A 207 -1.84 -16.69 -3.70
CA PRO A 207 -1.32 -15.62 -2.88
C PRO A 207 -1.27 -14.26 -3.60
N LYS A 208 -1.09 -14.24 -4.92
CA LYS A 208 -1.09 -12.99 -5.68
C LYS A 208 -2.49 -12.47 -5.89
N THR A 209 -3.42 -13.31 -6.33
CA THR A 209 -4.82 -12.88 -6.51
C THR A 209 -5.48 -12.49 -5.18
N CYS A 210 -5.13 -13.13 -4.07
CA CYS A 210 -5.64 -12.78 -2.74
C CYS A 210 -4.89 -11.64 -2.04
N GLU A 211 -4.01 -10.92 -2.76
CA GLU A 211 -3.21 -9.81 -2.24
C GLU A 211 -2.38 -10.20 -1.00
N VAL A 212 -1.97 -11.46 -0.90
CA VAL A 212 -1.02 -11.93 0.11
C VAL A 212 0.40 -11.49 -0.26
N CYS A 213 0.68 -11.44 -1.57
CA CYS A 213 1.87 -10.81 -2.08
C CYS A 213 1.87 -9.32 -1.75
N SER A 214 3.02 -8.84 -1.25
CA SER A 214 3.21 -7.43 -1.01
C SER A 214 3.97 -6.82 -2.21
N GLN A 215 3.40 -5.77 -2.80
CA GLN A 215 4.07 -4.92 -3.78
C GLN A 215 4.82 -3.79 -3.07
N VAL A 216 5.45 -4.12 -1.96
CA VAL A 216 6.21 -3.16 -1.16
C VAL A 216 7.51 -2.87 -1.90
N CYS A 217 7.78 -1.58 -2.05
CA CYS A 217 8.93 -1.05 -2.74
C CYS A 217 9.98 -0.68 -1.70
N PHE A 218 11.17 -1.30 -1.80
CA PHE A 218 12.26 -1.14 -0.85
C PHE A 218 13.60 -0.97 -1.57
N ASP A 219 14.54 -0.32 -0.89
CA ASP A 219 15.93 -0.23 -1.36
C ASP A 219 16.61 -1.59 -1.35
N LYS A 220 17.34 -1.89 -2.43
CA LYS A 220 18.04 -3.17 -2.59
C LYS A 220 19.44 -3.16 -1.97
N GLU A 221 19.93 -2.00 -1.54
CA GLU A 221 21.24 -1.80 -0.92
C GLU A 221 21.14 -0.91 0.31
N GLU A 222 21.95 -1.21 1.33
CA GLU A 222 21.97 -0.41 2.57
C GLU A 222 22.46 1.03 2.33
N SER A 223 23.37 1.21 1.37
CA SER A 223 23.96 2.51 1.02
C SER A 223 23.03 3.44 0.25
N CYS A 224 21.83 2.98 -0.15
CA CYS A 224 20.87 3.77 -0.91
C CYS A 224 20.56 5.13 -0.29
N LYS A 225 20.48 5.19 1.04
CA LYS A 225 20.22 6.45 1.77
C LYS A 225 21.34 7.47 1.62
N ASP A 226 22.59 7.02 1.57
CA ASP A 226 23.75 7.88 1.47
C ASP A 226 23.99 8.32 0.02
N TRP A 227 23.74 7.43 -0.94
CA TRP A 227 23.74 7.76 -2.36
C TRP A 227 22.65 8.77 -2.71
N ALA A 228 21.44 8.61 -2.17
CA ALA A 228 20.37 9.60 -2.35
C ALA A 228 20.76 10.98 -1.81
N LYS A 229 21.33 11.07 -0.60
CA LYS A 229 21.85 12.33 -0.05
C LYS A 229 22.97 12.95 -0.88
N SER A 230 23.73 12.13 -1.60
CA SER A 230 24.83 12.56 -2.47
C SER A 230 24.36 13.05 -3.86
N GLY A 231 23.04 13.03 -4.10
CA GLY A 231 22.42 13.43 -5.36
C GLY A 231 22.57 12.37 -6.46
N GLU A 232 22.76 11.11 -6.09
CA GLU A 232 22.90 10.02 -7.07
C GLU A 232 21.57 9.71 -7.76
N CYS A 233 20.43 10.00 -7.12
CA CYS A 233 19.10 9.81 -7.71
C CYS A 233 18.87 10.68 -8.95
N GLU A 234 19.53 11.83 -9.05
CA GLU A 234 19.50 12.71 -10.22
C GLU A 234 20.66 12.44 -11.17
N LYS A 235 21.87 12.19 -10.64
CA LYS A 235 23.07 11.97 -11.47
C LYS A 235 23.07 10.64 -12.21
N ASN A 236 22.55 9.59 -11.56
CA ASN A 236 22.57 8.21 -12.03
C ASN A 236 21.16 7.60 -11.97
N ALA A 237 20.16 8.41 -12.35
CA ALA A 237 18.74 8.12 -12.18
C ALA A 237 18.34 6.73 -12.66
N ALA A 238 18.66 6.34 -13.89
CA ALA A 238 18.25 5.04 -14.44
C ALA A 238 18.68 3.84 -13.56
N SER A 239 19.88 3.87 -12.99
CA SER A 239 20.37 2.81 -12.11
C SER A 239 19.84 2.96 -10.68
N MET A 240 19.84 4.20 -10.17
CA MET A 240 19.46 4.50 -8.80
C MET A 240 17.96 4.30 -8.55
N LEU A 241 17.09 4.57 -9.52
CA LEU A 241 15.65 4.34 -9.40
C LEU A 241 15.31 2.84 -9.39
N VAL A 242 16.16 1.98 -9.96
CA VAL A 242 15.99 0.51 -9.87
C VAL A 242 16.59 -0.03 -8.58
N LEU A 243 17.78 0.43 -8.21
CA LEU A 243 18.54 -0.09 -7.06
C LEU A 243 18.02 0.44 -5.73
N CYS A 244 17.68 1.72 -5.70
CA CYS A 244 17.32 2.50 -4.53
C CYS A 244 15.96 3.19 -4.69
N PRO A 245 14.90 2.46 -5.07
CA PRO A 245 13.61 3.08 -5.37
C PRO A 245 13.01 3.76 -4.14
N GLN A 246 13.33 3.33 -2.91
CA GLN A 246 12.76 3.94 -1.71
C GLN A 246 13.50 5.22 -1.35
N SER A 247 14.84 5.19 -1.36
CA SER A 247 15.67 6.37 -1.08
C SER A 247 15.58 7.42 -2.20
N CYS A 248 15.35 7.02 -3.45
CA CYS A 248 15.15 7.93 -4.58
C CYS A 248 13.68 8.34 -4.80
N GLY A 249 12.80 8.04 -3.85
CA GLY A 249 11.43 8.55 -3.87
C GLY A 249 10.48 7.84 -4.84
N ILE A 250 10.89 6.82 -5.60
CA ILE A 250 9.99 5.99 -6.41
C ILE A 250 8.90 5.36 -5.55
N CYS A 251 9.29 4.84 -4.38
CA CYS A 251 8.35 4.26 -3.44
C CYS A 251 7.58 5.33 -2.62
N GLN A 252 7.80 6.62 -2.86
CA GLN A 252 7.30 7.73 -2.03
C GLN A 252 6.60 8.85 -2.83
N GLU A 253 6.69 8.87 -4.16
CA GLU A 253 6.13 9.92 -5.03
C GLU A 253 5.14 9.33 -6.03
N LEU A 254 3.84 9.44 -5.75
CA LEU A 254 2.81 9.20 -6.77
C LEU A 254 1.64 10.19 -6.70
N GLU A 255 1.86 11.47 -6.36
CA GLU A 255 0.82 12.53 -6.54
C GLU A 255 1.41 13.93 -6.87
N ASN A 256 2.14 14.06 -7.98
CA ASN A 256 2.36 15.37 -8.61
C ASN A 256 1.67 15.49 -9.99
N PHE A 257 0.49 14.87 -10.15
CA PHE A 257 -0.29 14.92 -11.42
C PHE A 257 -1.69 15.54 -11.26
N GLY A 258 -1.81 16.58 -10.44
CA GLY A 258 -3.06 17.32 -10.27
C GLY A 258 -2.96 18.83 -10.45
N LYS A 259 -1.85 19.37 -10.99
CA LYS A 259 -1.66 20.83 -11.10
C LYS A 259 -1.26 21.39 -12.45
N ASP A 260 -1.06 20.57 -13.46
CA ASP A 260 -0.79 21.06 -14.82
C ASP A 260 -1.88 20.58 -15.78
N GLU A 261 -3.10 21.05 -15.56
CA GLU A 261 -4.09 21.37 -16.61
C GLU A 261 -5.36 21.95 -15.96
N LEU A 262 -5.31 23.26 -15.69
CA LEU A 262 -6.37 24.26 -15.91
C LEU A 262 -5.87 25.66 -15.55
#